data_AF-A0A8K0HR40-F1
#
_entry.id   AF-A0A8K0HR40-F1
#
_cell.length_a   1.000
_cell.length_b   1.000
_cell.length_c   1.000
_cell.angle_alpha   90.00
_cell.angle_beta   90.00
_cell.angle_gamma   90.00
#
_symmetry.space_group_name_H-M   'P 1'
#
loop_
_entity.id
_entity.type
_entity.pdbx_description
1 polymer ?
#
loop_
_entity_poly.entity_id
_entity_poly.type
_entity_poly.pdbx_seq_one_letter_code
_entity_poly.pdbx_strand_id
1 'polypeptide(L)'
;MFLQIGNLQSLDISENVLSGQLPLELGHLSKLGTFNISHNNFSGSIPPSFKEMISLTSVDQLEGSLPDNKAFFEASVGNNKGLCGNNYSLKPCPISKQSSNEVVIILVSLYICHRHAILYHCWSALYSSEKRKEQR
;
A
#
# COMPACT_ATOMS: atom_id res chain seq x y z
N MET A 1 19.57 0.12 -20.47
CA MET A 1 20.13 1.46 -20.73
C MET A 1 19.08 2.46 -20.25
N PHE A 2 19.18 2.93 -19.01
CA PHE A 2 18.20 3.84 -18.43
C PHE A 2 18.62 5.28 -18.73
N LEU A 3 17.68 6.10 -19.20
CA LEU A 3 17.90 7.48 -19.61
C LEU A 3 18.29 8.32 -18.37
N GLN A 4 19.57 8.65 -18.24
CA GLN A 4 20.05 9.59 -17.23
C GLN A 4 19.77 11.02 -17.72
N ILE A 5 18.56 11.52 -17.47
CA ILE A 5 18.13 12.87 -17.87
C ILE A 5 18.43 13.87 -16.74
N GLY A 6 19.67 13.90 -16.24
CA GLY A 6 20.07 14.70 -15.06
C GLY A 6 19.97 16.23 -15.21
N ASN A 7 19.56 16.72 -16.39
CA ASN A 7 19.37 18.15 -16.69
C ASN A 7 17.94 18.50 -17.13
N LEU A 8 16.99 17.56 -17.04
CA LEU A 8 15.61 17.84 -17.45
C LEU A 8 14.98 18.82 -16.46
N GLN A 9 14.55 19.98 -16.97
CA GLN A 9 13.93 21.04 -16.17
C GLN A 9 12.41 21.06 -16.32
N SER A 10 11.89 20.65 -17.47
CA SER A 10 10.47 20.54 -17.74
C SER A 10 10.18 19.25 -18.49
N LEU A 11 9.16 18.52 -18.05
CA LEU A 11 8.63 17.33 -18.69
C LEU A 11 7.12 17.43 -18.74
N ASP A 12 6.58 17.59 -19.94
CA ASP A 12 5.15 17.55 -20.20
C ASP A 12 4.85 16.33 -21.07
N ILE A 13 4.12 15.38 -20.50
CA ILE A 13 3.60 14.19 -21.20
C ILE A 13 2.08 14.12 -21.07
N SER A 14 1.44 15.26 -20.83
CA SER A 14 -0.02 15.35 -20.69
C SER A 14 -0.74 15.01 -22.00
N GLU A 15 -2.05 14.76 -21.90
CA GLU A 15 -2.93 14.48 -23.05
C GLU A 15 -2.49 13.26 -23.88
N ASN A 16 -2.07 12.20 -23.20
CA ASN A 16 -1.68 10.95 -23.82
C ASN A 16 -2.52 9.79 -23.25
N VAL A 17 -2.35 8.60 -23.84
CA VAL A 17 -2.98 7.36 -23.34
C VAL A 17 -2.00 6.50 -22.56
N LEU A 18 -0.98 7.11 -21.93
CA LEU A 18 0.02 6.39 -21.15
C LEU A 18 -0.65 5.78 -19.91
N SER A 19 -0.23 4.57 -19.55
CA SER A 19 -0.82 3.80 -18.46
C SER A 19 0.25 3.03 -17.68
N GLY A 20 -0.15 2.49 -16.52
CA GLY A 20 0.73 1.80 -15.59
C GLY A 20 1.17 2.71 -14.45
N GLN A 21 2.18 2.26 -13.70
CA GLN A 21 2.71 2.97 -12.54
C GLN A 21 3.81 3.94 -12.93
N LEU A 22 3.96 5.01 -12.15
CA LEU A 22 5.08 5.94 -12.30
C LEU A 22 6.41 5.27 -11.89
N PRO A 23 7.43 5.26 -12.75
CA PRO A 23 8.73 4.71 -12.43
C PRO A 23 9.43 5.50 -11.31
N LEU A 24 10.07 4.77 -10.38
CA LEU A 24 10.77 5.37 -9.23
C LEU A 24 11.94 6.26 -9.66
N GLU A 25 12.50 6.00 -10.84
CA GLU A 25 13.63 6.70 -11.43
C GLU A 25 13.30 8.16 -11.75
N LEU A 26 12.02 8.50 -11.97
CA LEU A 26 11.61 9.90 -12.20
C LEU A 26 11.84 10.78 -10.96
N GLY A 27 11.85 10.20 -9.76
CA GLY A 27 12.19 10.92 -8.53
C GLY A 27 13.66 11.36 -8.48
N HIS A 28 14.55 10.76 -9.27
CA HIS A 28 15.96 11.16 -9.34
C HIS A 28 16.21 12.38 -10.26
N LEU A 29 15.17 12.91 -10.92
CA LEU A 29 15.27 14.10 -11.75
C LEU A 29 15.25 15.36 -10.87
N SER A 30 16.33 15.58 -10.13
CA SER A 30 16.46 16.65 -9.13
C SER A 30 16.36 18.07 -9.67
N LYS A 31 16.55 18.26 -10.99
CA LYS A 31 16.42 19.55 -11.67
C LYS A 31 15.05 19.79 -12.28
N LEU A 32 14.14 18.82 -12.18
CA LEU A 32 12.81 18.93 -12.78
C LEU A 32 11.97 19.93 -11.99
N GLY A 33 11.76 21.09 -12.59
CA GLY A 33 10.97 22.20 -12.09
C GLY A 33 9.57 22.28 -12.68
N THR A 34 9.22 21.42 -13.65
CA THR A 34 7.86 21.29 -14.16
C THR A 34 7.65 19.85 -14.58
N PHE A 35 6.62 19.22 -14.01
CA PHE A 35 6.22 17.87 -14.40
C PHE A 35 4.71 17.81 -14.53
N ASN A 36 4.24 17.58 -15.75
CA ASN A 36 2.83 17.50 -16.10
C ASN A 36 2.53 16.13 -16.72
N ILE A 37 1.70 15.36 -16.03
CA ILE A 37 1.23 14.04 -16.49
C ILE A 37 -0.28 13.97 -16.60
N SER A 38 -0.96 15.12 -16.54
CA SER A 38 -2.42 15.20 -16.60
C SER A 38 -2.98 14.56 -17.87
N HIS A 39 -4.27 14.21 -17.84
CA HIS A 39 -4.96 13.61 -18.99
C HIS A 39 -4.25 12.36 -19.54
N ASN A 40 -3.80 11.49 -18.63
CA ASN A 40 -3.30 10.14 -18.91
C ASN A 40 -4.08 9.09 -18.12
N ASN A 41 -3.70 7.84 -18.28
CA ASN A 41 -4.32 6.67 -17.65
C ASN A 41 -3.35 5.96 -16.67
N PHE A 42 -2.44 6.74 -16.04
CA PHE A 42 -1.55 6.27 -14.99
C PHE A 42 -2.35 5.84 -13.75
N SER A 43 -1.84 4.86 -13.02
CA SER A 43 -2.51 4.30 -11.84
C SER A 43 -1.50 3.85 -10.78
N GLY A 44 -1.98 3.60 -9.57
CA GLY A 44 -1.16 3.22 -8.42
C GLY A 44 -0.66 4.41 -7.60
N SER A 45 0.31 4.15 -6.72
CA SER A 45 0.80 5.13 -5.76
C SER A 45 1.93 5.99 -6.32
N ILE A 46 1.98 7.25 -5.87
CA ILE A 46 3.12 8.12 -6.11
C ILE A 46 4.37 7.51 -5.45
N PRO A 47 5.48 7.32 -6.17
CA PRO A 47 6.70 6.76 -5.61
C PRO A 47 7.28 7.65 -4.49
N PRO A 48 7.82 7.07 -3.41
CA PRO A 48 8.44 7.85 -2.32
C PRO A 48 9.59 8.74 -2.79
N SER A 49 10.30 8.36 -3.86
CA SER A 49 11.39 9.14 -4.45
C SER A 49 10.93 10.50 -4.98
N PHE A 50 9.63 10.69 -5.23
CA PHE A 50 9.09 11.96 -5.68
C PHE A 50 9.08 13.02 -4.57
N LYS A 51 9.34 12.64 -3.31
CA LYS A 51 9.54 13.57 -2.20
C LYS A 51 10.65 14.57 -2.50
N GLU A 52 11.67 14.18 -3.27
CA GLU A 52 12.82 15.00 -3.61
C GLU A 52 12.58 15.94 -4.81
N MET A 53 11.41 15.85 -5.46
CA MET A 53 11.07 16.70 -6.59
C MET A 53 10.70 18.13 -6.13
N ILE A 54 11.23 19.12 -6.85
CA ILE A 54 11.12 20.53 -6.49
C ILE A 54 9.80 21.14 -6.99
N SER A 55 9.21 20.60 -8.06
CA SER A 55 7.94 21.09 -8.59
C SER A 55 7.14 20.04 -9.34
N LEU A 56 5.82 20.11 -9.21
CA LEU A 56 4.83 19.28 -9.83
C LEU A 56 3.63 20.17 -10.14
N THR A 57 3.11 20.10 -11.37
CA THR A 57 2.08 21.05 -11.81
C THR A 57 0.69 20.42 -11.82
N SER A 58 0.58 19.16 -12.26
CA SER A 58 -0.70 18.44 -12.29
C SER A 58 -0.50 16.92 -12.35
N VAL A 59 -1.34 16.20 -11.60
CA VAL A 59 -1.39 14.73 -11.50
C VAL A 59 -2.85 14.31 -11.59
N ASP A 60 -3.17 13.34 -12.44
CA ASP A 60 -4.52 12.78 -12.60
C ASP A 60 -4.53 11.27 -12.35
N GLN A 61 -5.62 10.77 -11.75
CA GLN A 61 -5.94 9.36 -11.51
C GLN A 61 -4.97 8.57 -10.61
N LEU A 62 -4.11 9.24 -9.84
CA LEU A 62 -3.24 8.60 -8.86
C LEU A 62 -3.97 8.30 -7.55
N GLU A 63 -3.49 7.28 -6.84
CA GLU A 63 -4.05 6.85 -5.55
C GLU A 63 -2.98 6.85 -4.45
N GLY A 64 -3.41 6.81 -3.19
CA GLY A 64 -2.50 6.69 -2.03
C GLY A 64 -2.08 8.02 -1.43
N SER A 65 -1.06 7.95 -0.56
CA SER A 65 -0.60 9.10 0.21
C SER A 65 0.20 10.05 -0.66
N LEU A 66 -0.14 11.34 -0.63
CA LEU A 66 0.74 12.36 -1.18
C LEU A 66 2.08 12.41 -0.42
N PRO A 67 3.22 12.45 -1.12
CA PRO A 67 4.49 12.76 -0.49
C PRO A 67 4.43 14.14 0.17
N ASP A 68 4.95 14.23 1.39
CA ASP A 68 5.05 15.49 2.14
C ASP A 68 6.18 16.35 1.54
N ASN A 69 5.86 17.09 0.47
CA ASN A 69 6.75 18.08 -0.13
C ASN A 69 5.96 19.25 -0.74
N LYS A 70 6.64 20.40 -0.90
CA LYS A 70 6.07 21.65 -1.42
C LYS A 70 5.46 21.49 -2.82
N ALA A 71 6.04 20.64 -3.67
CA ALA A 71 5.57 20.40 -5.02
C ALA A 71 4.13 19.81 -5.05
N PHE A 72 3.82 18.87 -4.15
CA PHE A 72 2.47 18.29 -4.04
C PHE A 72 1.47 19.18 -3.28
N PHE A 73 1.95 20.15 -2.49
CA PHE A 73 1.08 21.16 -1.88
C PHE A 73 0.60 22.21 -2.90
N GLU A 74 1.41 22.52 -3.90
CA GLU A 74 1.12 23.54 -4.92
C GLU A 74 0.52 22.97 -6.21
N ALA A 75 0.67 21.67 -6.46
CA ALA A 75 0.06 21.00 -7.60
C ALA A 75 -1.47 21.10 -7.53
N SER A 76 -2.11 21.38 -8.67
CA SER A 76 -3.57 21.33 -8.79
C SER A 76 -4.04 19.89 -8.62
N VAL A 77 -4.36 19.46 -7.38
CA VAL A 77 -4.89 18.13 -7.05
C VAL A 77 -6.38 18.02 -7.40
N GLY A 78 -6.75 18.51 -8.59
CA GLY A 78 -8.12 18.50 -9.09
C GLY A 78 -8.61 17.07 -9.29
N ASN A 79 -9.69 16.71 -8.59
CA ASN A 79 -10.51 15.51 -8.85
C ASN A 79 -9.80 14.14 -8.79
N ASN A 80 -8.73 13.98 -8.01
CA ASN A 80 -8.12 12.68 -7.77
C ASN A 80 -8.88 11.91 -6.69
N LYS A 81 -9.75 10.99 -7.11
CA LYS A 81 -10.67 10.23 -6.22
C LYS A 81 -9.96 9.36 -5.17
N GLY A 82 -8.69 9.00 -5.39
CA GLY A 82 -7.91 8.09 -4.54
C GLY A 82 -6.74 8.70 -3.77
N LEU A 83 -6.46 10.00 -3.91
CA LEU A 83 -5.40 10.66 -3.15
C LEU A 83 -5.86 10.99 -1.73
N CYS A 84 -4.94 10.83 -0.80
CA CYS A 84 -5.17 11.12 0.60
C CYS A 84 -3.99 11.87 1.22
N GLY A 85 -4.25 12.64 2.28
CA GLY A 85 -3.23 13.44 2.96
C GLY A 85 -3.82 14.24 4.11
N ASN A 86 -2.95 14.95 4.83
CA ASN A 86 -3.33 15.74 6.00
C ASN A 86 -3.67 17.21 5.66
N ASN A 87 -3.81 17.54 4.37
CA ASN A 87 -4.16 18.89 3.92
C ASN A 87 -5.69 19.05 3.80
N TYR A 88 -6.21 20.27 4.03
CA TYR A 88 -7.64 20.59 4.09
C TYR A 88 -8.46 20.14 2.85
N SER A 89 -7.82 20.07 1.68
CA SER A 89 -8.47 19.69 0.41
C SER A 89 -8.48 18.18 0.14
N LEU A 90 -7.88 17.35 1.02
CA LEU A 90 -7.77 15.91 0.85
C LEU A 90 -8.41 15.17 2.02
N LYS A 91 -8.94 13.97 1.74
CA LYS A 91 -9.35 13.07 2.81
C LYS A 91 -8.11 12.57 3.55
N PRO A 92 -8.14 12.45 4.89
CA PRO A 92 -7.09 11.78 5.64
C PRO A 92 -6.85 10.39 5.07
N CYS A 93 -5.58 9.97 4.99
CA CYS A 93 -5.28 8.62 4.54
C CYS A 93 -5.98 7.60 5.41
N PRO A 94 -6.61 6.57 4.81
CA PRO A 94 -7.09 5.47 5.61
C PRO A 94 -5.88 4.96 6.39
N ILE A 95 -5.93 5.13 7.72
CA ILE A 95 -4.95 4.54 8.62
C ILE A 95 -4.92 3.09 8.18
N SER A 96 -3.75 2.62 7.72
CA SER A 96 -3.62 1.24 7.31
C SER A 96 -4.04 0.40 8.50
N LYS A 97 -5.29 -0.09 8.50
CA LYS A 97 -5.54 -1.41 9.03
C LYS A 97 -4.70 -2.27 8.11
N GLN A 98 -3.44 -2.52 8.49
CA GLN A 98 -2.84 -3.81 8.20
C GLN A 98 -3.98 -4.79 8.46
N SER A 99 -4.44 -5.42 7.38
CA SER A 99 -5.59 -6.32 7.35
C SER A 99 -5.69 -7.00 8.70
N SER A 100 -6.69 -6.61 9.49
CA SER A 100 -6.69 -6.94 10.92
C SER A 100 -6.55 -8.45 11.03
N ASN A 101 -5.48 -8.87 11.70
CA ASN A 101 -5.12 -10.27 11.94
C ASN A 101 -6.23 -11.08 12.63
N GLU A 102 -7.40 -10.49 12.90
CA GLU A 102 -8.63 -11.12 13.38
C GLU A 102 -8.93 -12.45 12.69
N VAL A 103 -8.89 -12.51 11.35
CA VAL A 103 -9.16 -13.77 10.63
C VAL A 103 -8.08 -14.81 10.92
N VAL A 104 -6.82 -14.41 10.96
CA VAL A 104 -5.68 -15.31 11.23
C VAL A 104 -5.72 -15.80 12.68
N ILE A 105 -6.04 -14.91 13.64
CA ILE A 105 -6.18 -15.22 15.07
C ILE A 105 -7.33 -16.21 15.29
N ILE A 106 -8.47 -16.02 14.60
CA ILE A 106 -9.61 -16.95 14.67
C ILE A 106 -9.20 -18.34 14.16
N LEU A 107 -8.53 -18.42 13.01
CA LEU A 107 -8.09 -19.70 12.45
C LEU A 107 -7.06 -20.42 13.34
N VAL A 108 -6.09 -19.69 13.90
CA VAL A 108 -5.09 -20.23 14.85
C VAL A 108 -5.77 -20.72 16.14
N SER A 109 -6.74 -19.97 16.65
CA SER A 109 -7.49 -20.34 17.86
C SER A 109 -8.32 -21.62 17.64
N LEU A 110 -9.00 -21.75 16.51
CA LEU A 110 -9.75 -22.96 16.15
C LEU A 110 -8.82 -24.18 16.03
N TYR A 111 -7.65 -24.01 15.42
CA TYR A 111 -6.66 -25.07 15.27
C TYR A 111 -6.14 -25.57 16.63
N ILE A 112 -5.80 -24.67 17.55
CA ILE A 112 -5.33 -25.00 18.91
C ILE A 112 -6.44 -25.69 19.70
N CYS A 113 -7.68 -25.21 19.59
CA CYS A 113 -8.82 -25.78 20.30
C CYS A 113 -9.11 -27.23 19.84
N HIS A 114 -9.07 -27.47 18.53
CA HIS A 114 -9.25 -28.81 17.96
C HIS A 114 -8.17 -29.79 18.42
N ARG A 115 -6.90 -29.35 18.48
CA ARG A 115 -5.79 -30.19 19.00
C ARG A 115 -5.99 -30.57 20.47
N HIS A 116 -6.42 -29.64 21.31
CA HIS A 116 -6.69 -29.92 22.73
C HIS A 116 -7.86 -30.91 22.91
N ALA A 117 -8.93 -30.76 22.12
CA ALA A 117 -10.06 -31.69 22.16
C ALA A 117 -9.62 -33.12 21.80
N ILE A 118 -8.80 -33.28 20.76
CA ILE A 118 -8.25 -34.60 20.37
C ILE A 118 -7.42 -35.20 21.50
N LEU A 119 -6.51 -34.42 22.10
CA LEU A 119 -5.67 -34.90 23.20
C LEU A 119 -6.50 -35.34 24.41
N TYR A 120 -7.55 -34.59 24.75
CA TYR A 120 -8.46 -34.95 25.83
C TYR A 120 -9.23 -36.26 25.53
N HIS A 121 -9.71 -36.43 24.31
CA HIS A 121 -10.36 -37.68 23.87
C HIS A 121 -9.40 -38.87 23.89
N CYS A 122 -8.17 -38.70 23.42
CA CYS A 122 -7.14 -39.74 23.50
C CYS A 122 -6.81 -40.12 24.94
N TRP A 123 -6.62 -39.12 25.82
CA TRP A 123 -6.30 -39.36 27.23
C TRP A 123 -7.43 -40.08 27.97
N SER A 124 -8.67 -39.61 27.81
CA SER A 124 -9.86 -40.26 28.40
C SER A 124 -10.05 -41.70 27.91
N ALA A 125 -9.80 -41.97 26.62
CA ALA A 125 -9.84 -43.32 26.07
C ALA A 125 -8.76 -44.22 26.68
N LEU A 126 -7.51 -43.75 26.76
CA LEU A 126 -6.40 -44.48 27.37
C LEU A 126 -6.65 -44.76 28.85
N TYR A 127 -7.04 -43.74 29.60
CA TYR A 127 -7.40 -43.85 31.01
C TYR A 127 -8.51 -44.89 31.24
N SER A 128 -9.56 -44.90 30.39
CA SER A 128 -10.63 -45.90 30.46
C SER A 128 -10.16 -47.32 30.13
N SER A 129 -9.09 -47.46 29.34
CA SER A 129 -8.53 -48.76 28.94
C SER A 129 -7.64 -49.35 30.03
N GLU A 130 -6.89 -48.52 30.74
CA GLU A 130 -6.07 -48.92 31.88
C GLU A 130 -6.95 -49.34 33.05
N LYS A 131 -7.98 -48.54 33.39
CA LYS A 131 -8.95 -48.90 34.44
C LYS A 131 -9.67 -50.22 34.16
N ARG A 132 -9.91 -50.56 32.88
CA ARG A 132 -10.50 -51.85 32.48
C ARG A 132 -9.54 -53.04 32.63
N LYS A 133 -8.23 -52.81 32.60
CA LYS A 133 -7.21 -53.85 32.85
C LYS A 133 -7.05 -54.13 34.34
N GLU A 134 -7.23 -53.14 35.21
CA GLU A 134 -7.15 -53.31 36.67
C GLU A 134 -8.34 -54.07 37.27
N GLN A 135 -9.46 -54.18 36.55
CA GLN A 135 -10.69 -54.88 36.99
C GLN A 135 -10.80 -56.33 36.48
N ARG A 136 -9.78 -56.85 35.78
CA ARG A 136 -9.67 -58.27 35.34
C ARG A 136 -8.53 -58.96 36.06
#